data_AF-A0AAD4T0I1-F1
#
_entry.id   AF-A0AAD4T0I1-F1
#
_cell.length_a   1.000
_cell.length_b   1.000
_cell.length_c   1.000
_cell.angle_alpha   90.00
_cell.angle_beta   90.00
_cell.angle_gamma   90.00
#
_symmetry.space_group_name_H-M   'P 1'
#
loop_
_entity.id
_entity.type
_entity.pdbx_description
1 polymer ?
#
loop_
_entity_poly.entity_id
_entity_poly.type
_entity_poly.pdbx_seq_one_letter_code
_entity_poly.pdbx_strand_id
1 'polypeptide(L)'
;MALSKNLNLVFVLITFVVFATLVTEVVDASFMEVWSGPGCRNGQYERYSDCGCSAIHENGGYNFVFQGQDIFLYNQEGCLGDPHTQLDYSALDCRPFGWTSLWIQCD
;
A
#
# COMPACT_ATOMS: atom_id res chain seq x y z
N MET A 1 -0.60 -50.43 -23.90
CA MET A 1 -1.33 -49.81 -22.75
C MET A 1 -0.42 -48.92 -21.89
N ALA A 2 0.57 -48.22 -22.49
CA ALA A 2 1.49 -47.31 -21.78
C ALA A 2 1.30 -45.84 -22.20
N LEU A 3 0.75 -45.60 -23.40
CA LEU A 3 0.54 -44.26 -23.96
C LEU A 3 -0.51 -43.43 -23.19
N SER A 4 -1.57 -44.05 -22.67
CA SER A 4 -2.63 -43.35 -21.91
C SER A 4 -2.20 -42.90 -20.51
N LYS A 5 -1.28 -43.64 -19.87
CA LYS A 5 -0.77 -43.30 -18.52
C LYS A 5 0.08 -42.02 -18.56
N ASN A 6 0.89 -41.86 -19.60
CA ASN A 6 1.71 -40.67 -19.79
C ASN A 6 0.86 -39.43 -20.10
N LEU A 7 -0.22 -39.60 -20.88
CA LEU A 7 -1.14 -38.51 -21.20
C LEU A 7 -1.90 -38.02 -19.96
N ASN A 8 -2.40 -38.93 -19.12
CA ASN A 8 -3.04 -38.56 -17.85
C ASN A 8 -2.08 -37.87 -16.88
N LEU A 9 -0.82 -38.32 -16.83
CA LEU A 9 0.20 -37.68 -16.00
C LEU A 9 0.49 -36.25 -16.46
N VAL A 10 0.59 -36.04 -17.77
CA VAL A 10 0.80 -34.71 -18.37
C VAL A 10 -0.41 -33.80 -18.09
N PHE A 11 -1.64 -34.29 -18.23
CA PHE A 11 -2.84 -33.51 -17.91
C PHE A 11 -2.91 -33.13 -16.43
N VAL A 12 -2.56 -34.04 -15.53
CA VAL A 12 -2.50 -33.75 -14.08
C VAL A 12 -1.44 -32.69 -13.78
N LEU A 13 -0.26 -32.79 -14.38
CA LEU A 13 0.81 -31.80 -14.22
C LEU A 13 0.42 -30.43 -14.75
N ILE A 14 -0.22 -30.36 -15.92
CA ILE A 14 -0.72 -29.09 -16.49
C ILE A 14 -1.78 -28.48 -15.58
N THR A 15 -2.73 -29.28 -15.10
CA THR A 15 -3.80 -28.78 -14.21
C THR A 15 -3.23 -28.24 -12.90
N PHE A 16 -2.21 -28.92 -12.34
CA PHE A 16 -1.54 -28.51 -11.11
C PHE A 16 -0.75 -27.21 -11.29
N VAL A 17 -0.02 -27.06 -12.40
CA VAL A 17 0.71 -25.82 -12.72
C VAL A 17 -0.24 -24.64 -12.92
N VAL A 18 -1.35 -24.85 -13.65
CA VAL A 18 -2.37 -23.81 -13.86
C VAL A 18 -3.00 -23.37 -12.53
N PHE A 19 -3.36 -24.32 -11.65
CA PHE A 19 -3.87 -23.98 -10.33
C PHE A 19 -2.85 -23.24 -9.45
N ALA A 20 -1.57 -23.63 -9.49
CA ALA A 20 -0.53 -22.96 -8.74
C ALA A 20 -0.28 -21.51 -9.19
N THR A 21 -0.49 -21.20 -10.48
CA THR A 21 -0.33 -19.83 -11.01
C THR A 21 -1.53 -18.91 -10.77
N LEU A 22 -2.70 -19.47 -10.43
CA LEU A 22 -3.92 -18.69 -10.20
C LEU A 22 -3.99 -18.06 -8.79
N VAL A 23 -3.02 -18.35 -7.92
CA VAL A 23 -2.99 -17.89 -6.51
C VAL A 23 -1.94 -16.79 -6.30
N THR A 24 -1.62 -15.99 -7.32
CA THR A 24 -0.93 -14.73 -7.08
C THR A 24 -1.95 -13.73 -6.59
N GLU A 25 -2.24 -13.75 -5.28
CA GLU A 25 -2.88 -12.61 -4.64
C GLU A 25 -1.92 -11.43 -4.79
N VAL A 26 -2.26 -10.49 -5.69
CA VAL A 26 -1.70 -9.15 -5.63
C VAL A 26 -2.20 -8.57 -4.32
N VAL A 27 -1.42 -8.73 -3.26
CA VAL A 27 -1.62 -8.02 -2.00
C VAL A 27 -1.28 -6.57 -2.33
N ASP A 28 -2.29 -5.79 -2.67
CA ASP A 28 -2.12 -4.36 -2.88
C ASP A 28 -1.56 -3.76 -1.56
N ALA A 29 -0.52 -2.93 -1.65
CA ALA A 29 0.07 -2.30 -0.47
C ALA A 29 -0.80 -1.15 0.05
N SER A 30 -0.75 -0.86 1.35
CA SER A 30 -1.31 0.37 1.91
C SER A 30 -0.67 1.57 1.23
N PHE A 31 -1.45 2.63 1.04
CA PHE A 31 -0.94 3.86 0.47
C PHE A 31 -1.64 5.07 1.06
N MET A 32 -0.96 6.22 1.02
CA MET A 32 -1.50 7.51 1.43
C MET A 32 -1.47 8.46 0.24
N GLU A 33 -2.61 9.05 -0.08
CA GLU A 33 -2.73 10.16 -1.02
C GLU A 33 -2.84 11.45 -0.24
N VAL A 34 -2.10 12.46 -0.68
CA VAL A 34 -2.06 13.78 -0.04
C VAL A 34 -2.27 14.85 -1.09
N TRP A 35 -3.29 15.69 -0.89
CA TRP A 35 -3.64 16.73 -1.85
C TRP A 35 -2.86 18.02 -1.64
N SER A 36 -2.49 18.64 -2.76
CA SER A 36 -2.00 20.01 -2.83
C SER A 36 -3.13 21.01 -2.58
N GLY A 37 -2.85 22.06 -1.82
CA GLY A 37 -3.83 23.11 -1.52
C GLY A 37 -4.96 22.64 -0.58
N PRO A 38 -5.90 23.52 -0.18
CA PRO A 38 -6.84 23.20 0.90
C PRO A 38 -7.84 22.07 0.55
N GLY A 39 -7.88 21.05 1.40
CA GLY A 39 -8.84 19.94 1.33
C GLY A 39 -8.49 18.84 0.33
N CYS A 40 -9.46 17.98 0.00
CA CYS A 40 -9.27 16.86 -0.95
C CYS A 40 -9.91 17.09 -2.32
N ARG A 41 -10.14 18.35 -2.74
CA ARG A 41 -10.84 18.66 -4.01
C ARG A 41 -10.00 19.55 -4.91
N ASN A 42 -9.99 19.22 -6.20
CA ASN A 42 -9.49 20.04 -7.31
C ASN A 42 -7.98 20.36 -7.32
N GLY A 43 -7.18 19.74 -6.44
CA GLY A 43 -5.72 19.83 -6.44
C GLY A 43 -5.05 18.60 -7.06
N GLN A 44 -3.77 18.74 -7.40
CA GLN A 44 -2.89 17.58 -7.62
C GLN A 44 -2.78 16.81 -6.28
N TYR A 45 -2.45 15.53 -6.34
CA TYR A 45 -2.11 14.77 -5.14
C TYR A 45 -0.79 14.03 -5.34
N GLU A 46 -0.04 13.89 -4.26
CA GLU A 46 1.09 12.98 -4.17
C GLU A 46 0.63 11.67 -3.53
N ARG A 47 1.09 10.53 -4.04
CA ARG A 47 0.79 9.21 -3.47
C ARG A 47 2.08 8.62 -2.89
N TYR A 48 1.99 8.14 -1.67
CA TYR A 48 3.04 7.42 -0.96
C TYR A 48 2.61 5.97 -0.75
N SER A 49 3.33 5.04 -1.35
CA SER A 49 3.10 3.59 -1.24
C SER A 49 4.37 2.81 -0.93
N ASP A 50 5.53 3.48 -0.94
CA ASP A 50 6.81 2.85 -0.74
C ASP A 50 7.03 2.56 0.75
N CYS A 51 7.50 1.36 1.04
CA CYS A 51 7.93 0.95 2.37
C CYS A 51 9.06 1.85 2.87
N GLY A 52 9.08 2.12 4.17
CA GLY A 52 10.10 3.00 4.74
C GLY A 52 9.65 4.45 4.79
N CYS A 53 10.61 5.34 5.00
CA CYS A 53 10.35 6.74 5.32
C CYS A 53 10.27 7.59 4.05
N SER A 54 9.26 8.44 3.97
CA SER A 54 9.05 9.41 2.89
C SER A 54 8.78 10.80 3.46
N ALA A 55 9.33 11.83 2.82
CA ALA A 55 9.00 13.22 3.12
C ALA A 55 7.64 13.58 2.50
N ILE A 56 6.81 14.29 3.26
CA ILE A 56 5.52 14.78 2.78
C ILE A 56 5.71 16.22 2.29
N HIS A 57 5.31 16.50 1.05
CA HIS A 57 5.45 17.84 0.45
C HIS A 57 4.14 18.63 0.42
N GLU A 58 3.02 17.96 0.61
CA GLU A 58 1.68 18.53 0.50
C GLU A 58 0.93 18.43 1.84
N ASN A 59 0.07 19.40 2.15
CA ASN A 59 -0.54 19.53 3.49
C ASN A 59 -2.04 19.87 3.43
N GLY A 60 -2.70 19.59 2.30
CA GLY A 60 -4.08 19.98 2.07
C GLY A 60 -5.13 19.18 2.81
N GLY A 61 -4.97 17.87 2.71
CA GLY A 61 -5.83 16.81 3.20
C GLY A 61 -5.27 15.48 2.73
N TYR A 62 -5.74 14.38 3.30
CA TYR A 62 -5.21 13.05 3.00
C TYR A 62 -6.28 11.97 2.91
N ASN A 63 -5.93 10.91 2.21
CA ASN A 63 -6.68 9.67 2.08
C ASN A 63 -5.69 8.52 2.25
N PHE A 64 -5.77 7.84 3.38
CA PHE A 64 -5.03 6.62 3.65
C PHE A 64 -5.92 5.42 3.34
N VAL A 65 -5.40 4.50 2.55
CA VAL A 65 -6.04 3.23 2.23
C VAL A 65 -5.22 2.12 2.87
N PHE A 66 -5.81 1.46 3.85
CA PHE A 66 -5.18 0.37 4.58
C PHE A 66 -5.38 -0.96 3.86
N GLN A 67 -4.28 -1.65 3.57
CA GLN A 67 -4.26 -2.96 2.92
C GLN A 67 -3.34 -3.97 3.64
N GLY A 68 -3.00 -3.69 4.89
CA GLY A 68 -2.23 -4.58 5.76
C GLY A 68 -0.99 -3.96 6.37
N GLN A 69 -0.54 -2.81 5.86
CA GLN A 69 0.59 -2.06 6.39
C GLN A 69 0.12 -0.83 7.16
N ASP A 70 0.61 -0.68 8.39
CA ASP A 70 0.41 0.53 9.18
C ASP A 70 1.25 1.68 8.62
N ILE A 71 0.77 2.91 8.83
CA ILE A 71 1.53 4.12 8.54
C ILE A 71 1.70 4.94 9.82
N PHE A 72 2.92 5.42 10.01
CA PHE A 72 3.30 6.29 11.12
C PHE A 72 3.61 7.68 10.57
N LEU A 73 3.03 8.71 11.17
CA LEU A 73 3.08 10.09 10.72
C LEU A 73 3.87 10.93 11.73
N TYR A 74 4.79 11.74 11.24
CA TYR A 74 5.75 12.48 12.05
C TYR A 74 5.65 13.98 11.75
N ASN A 75 5.75 14.79 12.80
CA ASN A 75 5.87 16.25 12.68
C ASN A 75 7.30 16.71 12.37
N GLN A 76 8.25 15.77 12.28
CA GLN A 76 9.64 16.00 11.91
C GLN A 76 9.93 15.38 10.55
N GLU A 77 10.91 15.93 9.83
CA GLU A 77 11.38 15.35 8.58
C GLU A 77 12.10 14.03 8.83
N GLY A 78 12.15 13.15 7.83
CA GLY A 78 12.94 11.92 7.88
C GLY A 78 12.51 10.91 8.93
N CYS A 79 11.24 10.92 9.36
CA CYS A 79 10.67 10.00 10.34
C CYS A 79 11.45 9.97 11.66
N LEU A 80 12.00 11.12 12.04
CA LEU A 80 12.80 11.28 13.24
C LEU A 80 11.91 11.48 14.48
N GLY A 81 12.35 10.91 15.60
CA GLY A 81 11.64 10.98 16.88
C GLY A 81 10.47 10.00 16.97
N ASP A 82 9.56 10.28 17.90
CA ASP A 82 8.38 9.45 18.11
C ASP A 82 7.27 9.80 17.09
N PRO A 83 6.53 8.80 16.59
CA PRO A 83 5.42 9.04 15.69
C PRO A 83 4.33 9.82 16.41
N HIS A 84 3.80 10.86 15.76
CA HIS A 84 2.71 11.67 16.28
C HIS A 84 1.36 10.97 16.11
N THR A 85 1.20 10.24 15.00
CA THR A 85 -0.05 9.56 14.66
C THR A 85 0.25 8.25 13.95
N GLN A 86 -0.48 7.21 14.32
CA GLN A 86 -0.49 5.93 13.62
C GLN A 86 -1.86 5.80 12.94
N LEU A 87 -1.87 5.36 11.69
CA LEU A 87 -3.09 4.92 11.01
C LEU A 87 -2.97 3.44 10.69
N ASP A 88 -3.87 2.66 11.28
CA ASP A 88 -4.02 1.20 11.18
C ASP A 88 -5.37 0.82 10.54
N TYR A 89 -6.08 1.80 9.97
CA TYR A 89 -7.32 1.65 9.22
C TYR A 89 -7.44 2.77 8.16
N SER A 90 -8.20 2.51 7.09
CA SER A 90 -8.43 3.51 6.04
C SER A 90 -9.06 4.78 6.60
N ALA A 91 -8.48 5.94 6.28
CA ALA A 91 -8.88 7.22 6.85
C ALA A 91 -8.86 8.31 5.78
N LEU A 92 -9.91 9.14 5.77
CA LEU A 92 -10.03 10.30 4.88
C LEU A 92 -10.25 11.55 5.72
N ASP A 93 -9.37 12.54 5.61
CA ASP A 93 -9.56 13.85 6.22
C ASP A 93 -9.15 14.96 5.25
N CYS A 94 -10.10 15.84 4.94
CA CYS A 94 -9.90 16.96 4.04
C CYS A 94 -9.58 18.26 4.79
N ARG A 95 -9.05 18.15 6.00
CA ARG A 95 -8.49 19.29 6.73
C ARG A 95 -6.97 19.31 6.54
N PRO A 96 -6.37 20.52 6.52
CA PRO A 96 -4.93 20.63 6.53
C PRO A 96 -4.32 19.96 7.76
N PHE A 97 -3.12 19.40 7.59
CA PHE A 97 -2.38 18.71 8.65
C PHE A 97 -0.93 19.19 8.73
N GLY A 98 -0.27 18.85 9.84
CA GLY A 98 1.07 19.35 10.19
C GLY A 98 2.22 18.35 10.08
N TRP A 99 1.96 17.10 9.70
CA TRP A 99 3.00 16.10 9.47
C TRP A 99 3.90 16.47 8.28
N THR A 100 5.17 16.12 8.39
CA THR A 100 6.22 16.43 7.40
C THR A 100 6.87 15.17 6.84
N SER A 101 6.65 14.02 7.47
CA SER A 101 7.10 12.72 6.94
C SER A 101 6.19 11.59 7.40
N LEU A 102 6.25 10.49 6.66
CA LEU A 102 5.53 9.25 6.96
C LEU A 102 6.44 8.04 6.83
N TRP A 103 6.16 7.02 7.62
CA TRP A 103 6.80 5.71 7.56
C TRP A 103 5.75 4.64 7.31
N ILE A 104 5.84 3.93 6.17
CA ILE A 104 4.99 2.77 5.90
C ILE A 104 5.73 1.53 6.41
N GLN A 105 5.13 0.83 7.37
CA GLN A 105 5.69 -0.39 7.93
C GLN A 105 5.36 -1.58 7.03
N CYS A 106 6.36 -2.07 6.32
CA CYS A 106 6.30 -3.32 5.58
C CYS A 106 7.12 -4.37 6.33
N ASP A 107 6.51 -5.52 6.60
CA ASP A 107 7.15 -6.68 7.21
C ASP A 107 7.88 -7.57 6.17
#